data_AF-A0A6V7JFA1-F1
#
_entry.id   AF-A0A6V7JFA1-F1
#
_cell.length_a   1.000
_cell.length_b   1.000
_cell.length_c   1.000
_cell.angle_alpha   90.00
_cell.angle_beta   90.00
_cell.angle_gamma   90.00
#
_symmetry.space_group_name_H-M   'P 1'
#
loop_
_entity.id
_entity.type
_entity.pdbx_description
1 polymer ?
#
loop_
_entity_poly.entity_id
_entity_poly.type
_entity_poly.pdbx_seq_one_letter_code
_entity_poly.pdbx_strand_id
1 'polypeptide(L)' 'PRKALVEQLARVLPDDCLPESIALVSLGDAGGAVLAARLQERNLRVLTTASPADVRATFTCLIARIQK' A
#
# COMPACT_ATOMS: atom_id res chain seq x y z
N PRO A 1 -6.10 8.75 9.72
CA PRO A 1 -5.92 7.47 8.99
C PRO A 1 -5.97 7.61 7.46
N ARG A 2 -7.04 8.14 6.85
CA ARG A 2 -7.21 8.17 5.38
C ARG A 2 -6.15 8.98 4.60
N LYS A 3 -5.66 10.09 5.14
CA LYS A 3 -4.69 10.95 4.43
C LYS A 3 -3.35 10.24 4.16
N ALA A 4 -2.82 9.55 5.17
CA ALA A 4 -1.58 8.79 5.05
C ALA A 4 -1.69 7.66 3.99
N LEU A 5 -2.82 6.95 3.96
CA LEU A 5 -3.06 5.91 2.96
C LEU A 5 -3.11 6.48 1.54
N VAL A 6 -3.77 7.62 1.34
CA VAL A 6 -3.84 8.29 0.02
C VAL A 6 -2.45 8.73 -0.44
N GLU A 7 -1.64 9.30 0.44
CA GLU A 7 -0.25 9.68 0.13
C GLU A 7 0.62 8.44 -0.20
N GLN A 8 0.42 7.34 0.52
CA GLN A 8 1.10 6.08 0.22
C GLN A 8 0.66 5.49 -1.12
N LEU A 9 -0.64 5.49 -1.42
CA LEU A 9 -1.18 5.04 -2.70
C LEU A 9 -0.61 5.88 -3.85
N ALA A 10 -0.59 7.20 -3.75
CA ALA A 10 -0.03 8.08 -4.77
C ALA A 10 1.48 7.80 -5.01
N ARG A 11 2.24 7.46 -3.97
CA ARG A 11 3.66 7.12 -4.08
C ARG A 11 3.89 5.75 -4.70
N VAL A 12 3.08 4.75 -4.31
CA VAL A 12 3.24 3.35 -4.73
C VAL A 12 2.60 3.08 -6.09
N LEU A 13 1.59 3.86 -6.46
CA LEU A 13 0.86 3.80 -7.71
C LEU A 13 0.96 5.17 -8.41
N PRO A 14 1.99 5.40 -9.24
CA PRO A 14 2.03 6.53 -10.16
C PRO A 14 0.85 6.44 -11.15
N ASP A 15 0.33 7.58 -11.63
CA ASP A 15 -0.91 7.64 -12.42
C ASP A 15 -0.88 6.80 -13.71
N ASP A 16 0.29 6.63 -14.32
CA ASP A 16 0.42 5.95 -15.63
C ASP A 16 0.96 4.51 -15.56
N CYS A 17 1.21 3.97 -14.36
CA CYS A 17 1.82 2.64 -14.21
C CYS A 17 1.28 1.86 -13.01
N LEU A 18 0.60 0.75 -13.29
CA LEU A 18 0.28 -0.27 -12.30
C LEU A 18 1.55 -1.07 -11.96
N PRO A 19 1.87 -1.28 -10.67
CA PRO A 19 2.91 -2.22 -10.27
C PRO A 19 2.56 -3.65 -10.64
N GLU A 20 3.59 -4.45 -10.88
CA GLU A 20 3.49 -5.90 -10.98
C GLU A 20 3.02 -6.54 -9.66
N SER A 21 3.46 -5.99 -8.52
CA SER A 21 3.05 -6.46 -7.19
C SER A 21 3.05 -5.32 -6.17
N ILE A 22 2.16 -5.45 -5.16
CA ILE A 22 2.13 -4.58 -3.98
C ILE A 22 2.05 -5.47 -2.73
N ALA A 23 2.90 -5.17 -1.75
CA ALA A 23 2.85 -5.78 -0.43
C ALA A 23 2.00 -4.92 0.52
N LEU A 24 0.98 -5.52 1.13
CA LEU A 24 0.20 -4.92 2.20
C LEU A 24 0.71 -5.43 3.55
N VAL A 25 1.20 -4.54 4.41
CA VAL A 25 1.78 -4.90 5.71
C VAL A 25 0.96 -4.26 6.83
N SER A 26 0.39 -5.10 7.69
CA SER A 26 -0.34 -4.66 8.88
C SER A 26 0.65 -4.09 9.91
N LEU A 27 0.40 -2.86 10.36
CA LEU A 27 1.11 -2.24 11.49
C LEU A 27 0.57 -2.72 12.85
N GLY A 28 -0.54 -3.46 12.86
CA GLY A 28 -1.06 -4.11 14.07
C GLY A 28 -0.28 -5.37 14.45
N ASP A 29 0.50 -5.91 13.51
CA ASP A 29 1.26 -7.14 13.70
C ASP A 29 2.59 -6.84 14.40
N ALA A 30 3.02 -7.75 15.28
CA ALA A 30 4.32 -7.66 15.90
C ALA A 30 5.43 -7.67 14.83
N GLY A 31 6.19 -6.58 14.75
CA GLY A 31 7.25 -6.42 13.74
C GLY A 31 6.76 -5.94 12.36
N GLY A 32 5.48 -5.64 12.17
CA GLY A 32 4.95 -5.15 10.89
C GLY A 32 5.66 -3.90 10.37
N ALA A 33 5.96 -2.94 11.24
CA ALA A 33 6.73 -1.74 10.88
C ALA A 33 8.15 -2.07 10.39
N VAL A 34 8.81 -3.05 11.04
CA VAL A 34 10.17 -3.49 10.65
C VAL A 34 10.12 -4.22 9.31
N LEU A 35 9.15 -5.11 9.10
CA LEU A 35 8.95 -5.80 7.83
C LEU A 35 8.71 -4.80 6.70
N ALA A 36 7.84 -3.81 6.91
CA ALA A 36 7.56 -2.77 5.92
C ALA A 36 8.84 -2.02 5.51
N ALA A 37 9.68 -1.64 6.48
CA ALA A 37 10.96 -0.99 6.21
C ALA A 37 11.91 -1.90 5.41
N ARG A 38 12.05 -3.18 5.79
CA ARG A 38 12.91 -4.14 5.07
C ARG A 38 12.46 -4.42 3.65
N LEU A 39 11.15 -4.46 3.40
CA LEU A 39 10.61 -4.62 2.06
C LEU A 39 10.86 -3.35 1.21
N GLN A 40 10.71 -2.16 1.80
CA GLN A 40 11.04 -0.90 1.13
C GLN A 40 12.52 -0.78 0.77
N GLU A 41 13.43 -1.21 1.66
CA GLU A 41 14.88 -1.27 1.38
C GLU A 41 15.22 -2.16 0.17
N ARG A 42 14.37 -3.16 -0.12
CA ARG A 42 14.50 -4.03 -1.30
C ARG A 42 13.81 -3.48 -2.54
N ASN A 43 13.43 -2.21 -2.54
CA ASN A 43 12.68 -1.54 -3.61
C ASN A 43 11.32 -2.19 -3.91
N LEU A 44 10.72 -2.90 -2.95
CA LEU A 44 9.38 -3.43 -3.09
C LEU A 44 8.34 -2.34 -2.82
N ARG A 45 7.22 -2.42 -3.53
CA ARG A 45 6.08 -1.52 -3.40
C ARG A 45 5.26 -1.92 -2.18
N VAL A 46 5.41 -1.19 -1.07
CA VAL A 46 4.82 -1.54 0.23
C VAL A 46 3.81 -0.49 0.68
N LEU A 47 2.62 -0.95 1.08
CA LEU A 47 1.59 -0.17 1.74
C LEU A 47 1.40 -0.66 3.17
N THR A 48 1.44 0.25 4.13
CA THR A 48 1.17 -0.08 5.53
C THR A 48 -0.29 0.11 5.85
N THR A 49 -0.92 -0.88 6.48
CA THR A 49 -2.34 -0.85 6.88
C THR A 49 -2.45 -0.83 8.39
N ALA A 50 -3.39 -0.04 8.92
CA ALA A 50 -3.69 -0.01 10.36
C ALA A 50 -5.04 -0.69 10.66
N SER A 51 -5.87 -0.92 9.63
CA SER A 51 -7.19 -1.51 9.77
C SER A 51 -7.65 -2.21 8.48
N PRO A 52 -8.68 -3.07 8.56
CA PRO A 52 -9.33 -3.64 7.37
C PRO A 52 -9.91 -2.60 6.41
N ALA A 53 -10.19 -1.38 6.89
CA ALA A 53 -10.64 -0.28 6.04
C ALA A 53 -9.54 0.18 5.06
N ASP A 54 -8.27 0.14 5.49
CA ASP A 54 -7.14 0.54 4.65
C ASP A 54 -6.91 -0.47 3.52
N VAL A 55 -7.11 -1.76 3.83
CA VAL A 55 -7.07 -2.85 2.84
C VAL A 55 -8.15 -2.62 1.78
N ARG A 56 -9.41 -2.42 2.20
CA ARG A 56 -10.52 -2.17 1.27
C ARG A 56 -10.27 -0.95 0.39
N ALA A 57 -9.85 0.17 0.98
CA ALA A 57 -9.58 1.40 0.24
C ALA A 57 -8.45 1.22 -0.79
N THR A 58 -7.42 0.43 -0.45
CA THR A 58 -6.35 0.06 -1.40
C THR A 58 -6.91 -0.71 -2.58
N PHE A 59 -7.71 -1.75 -2.35
CA PHE A 59 -8.32 -2.54 -3.42
C PHE A 59 -9.25 -1.70 -4.29
N THR A 60 -10.11 -0.86 -3.68
CA THR A 60 -10.98 0.05 -4.44
C THR A 60 -10.17 0.98 -5.33
N CYS A 61 -9.07 1.56 -4.82
CA CYS A 61 -8.18 2.42 -5.61
C CYS A 61 -7.54 1.67 -6.77
N LEU A 62 -7.02 0.47 -6.53
CA LEU A 62 -6.41 -0.38 -7.55
C LEU A 62 -7.39 -0.76 -8.65
N ILE A 63 -8.57 -1.27 -8.28
CA ILE A 63 -9.62 -1.66 -9.23
C ILE A 63 -10.03 -0.46 -10.07
N ALA A 64 -10.26 0.69 -9.45
CA ALA A 64 -10.65 1.91 -10.15
C ALA A 64 -9.58 2.41 -11.13
N ARG A 65 -8.30 2.09 -10.90
CA ARG A 65 -7.21 2.40 -11.84
C ARG A 65 -7.05 1.36 -12.94
N ILE A 66 -7.25 0.08 -12.65
CA ILE A 66 -7.22 -1.00 -13.65
C ILE A 66 -8.36 -0.85 -14.67
N GLN A 67 -9.52 -0.35 -14.22
CA GLN A 67 -10.69 -0.18 -15.08
C GLN A 67 -10.67 1.10 -15.93
N LYS A 68 -9.74 2.02 -15.66
CA LYS A 68 -9.54 3.23 -16.48
C LYS A 68 -8.65 2.90 -17.67
#